data_AF-B4E4N5-F1
#
_entry.id   AF-B4E4N5-F1
#
_cell.length_a   1.000
_cell.length_b   1.000
_cell.length_c   1.000
_cell.angle_alpha   90.00
_cell.angle_beta   90.00
_cell.angle_gamma   90.00
#
_symmetry.space_group_name_H-M   'P 1'
#
loop_
_entity.id
_entity.type
_entity.pdbx_description
1 polymer ?
#
loop_
_entity_poly.entity_id
_entity_poly.type
_entity_poly.pdbx_seq_one_letter_code
_entity_poly.pdbx_strand_id
1 'polypeptide(L)'
;MLHVKFLKQNKSVREECGYHLSMNSMERIELPIDRDTWIPMDEDTTAKDVLAFSDEDSYQNRITTSQEKTGLTDAVQTGIGYLNGKPIALGVMDFHFMGGSMGSVVGEKITRSIEYATQESLPLI
;
A
#
# COMPACT_ATOMS: atom_id res chain seq x y z
N MET A 1 -2.28 27.64 -9.71
CA MET A 1 -3.00 26.84 -8.71
C MET A 1 -3.43 25.54 -9.38
N LEU A 2 -2.85 24.40 -9.02
CA LEU A 2 -3.21 23.11 -9.61
C LEU A 2 -4.52 22.60 -8.98
N HIS A 3 -5.51 22.25 -9.81
CA HIS A 3 -6.78 21.73 -9.33
C HIS A 3 -6.62 20.25 -8.95
N VAL A 4 -6.94 19.86 -7.72
CA VAL A 4 -6.78 18.47 -7.24
C VAL A 4 -7.51 17.45 -8.12
N LYS A 5 -8.70 17.80 -8.63
CA LYS A 5 -9.46 16.95 -9.56
C LYS A 5 -8.69 16.62 -10.84
N PHE A 6 -7.93 17.59 -11.35
CA PHE A 6 -7.15 17.44 -12.57
C PHE A 6 -5.96 16.52 -12.36
N LEU A 7 -5.27 16.65 -11.21
CA LEU A 7 -4.18 15.75 -10.84
C LEU A 7 -4.65 14.30 -10.71
N LYS A 8 -5.83 14.06 -10.14
CA LYS A 8 -6.41 12.70 -10.05
C LYS A 8 -6.69 12.11 -11.44
N GLN A 9 -7.23 12.91 -12.37
CA GLN A 9 -7.47 12.47 -13.75
C GLN A 9 -6.17 12.15 -14.49
N ASN A 10 -5.11 12.93 -14.24
CA ASN A 10 -3.80 12.71 -14.83
C ASN A 10 -2.89 11.78 -14.00
N LYS A 11 -3.46 10.88 -13.19
CA LYS A 11 -2.72 9.85 -12.44
C LYS A 11 -1.59 10.42 -11.56
N SER A 12 -1.82 11.60 -10.98
CA SER A 12 -0.88 12.39 -10.19
C SER A 12 0.38 12.84 -10.94
N VAL A 13 0.30 13.00 -12.27
CA VAL A 13 1.38 13.57 -13.09
C VAL A 13 1.11 15.04 -13.39
N ARG A 14 2.11 15.90 -13.20
CA ARG A 14 2.01 17.31 -13.62
C ARG A 14 2.23 17.41 -15.13
N GLU A 15 1.30 18.05 -15.84
CA GLU A 15 1.40 18.19 -17.30
C GLU A 15 2.56 19.07 -17.76
N GLU A 16 2.87 20.11 -16.99
CA GLU A 16 3.88 21.10 -17.35
C GLU A 16 5.30 20.52 -17.42
N CYS A 17 5.59 19.49 -16.62
CA CYS A 17 6.95 18.96 -16.46
C CYS A 17 7.05 17.42 -16.37
N GLY A 18 5.93 16.70 -16.42
CA GLY A 18 5.91 15.24 -16.28
C GLY A 18 6.24 14.72 -14.87
N TYR A 19 6.36 15.60 -13.87
CA TYR A 19 6.71 15.18 -12.51
C TYR A 19 5.59 14.34 -11.87
N HIS A 20 5.97 13.18 -11.31
CA HIS A 20 5.07 12.28 -10.58
C HIS A 20 4.94 12.73 -9.12
N LEU A 21 3.73 13.13 -8.73
CA LEU A 21 3.40 13.45 -7.34
C LEU A 21 3.16 12.17 -6.53
N SER A 22 3.29 12.29 -5.22
CA SER A 22 2.96 11.22 -4.29
C SER A 22 1.49 10.81 -4.42
N MET A 23 1.25 9.53 -4.21
CA MET A 23 -0.05 8.89 -4.31
C MET A 23 -0.13 7.92 -3.13
N ASN A 24 -1.28 7.83 -2.48
CA ASN A 24 -1.45 6.80 -1.45
C ASN A 24 -1.63 5.41 -2.11
N SER A 25 -1.53 4.37 -1.30
CA SER A 25 -1.60 2.99 -1.77
C SER A 25 -2.94 2.66 -2.42
N MET A 26 -4.07 3.15 -1.89
CA MET A 26 -5.40 2.94 -2.51
C MET A 26 -5.53 3.58 -3.88
N GLU A 27 -5.11 4.84 -4.02
CA GLU A 27 -5.11 5.54 -5.31
C GLU A 27 -4.23 4.81 -6.33
N ARG A 28 -3.13 4.18 -5.88
CA ARG A 28 -2.26 3.39 -6.76
C ARG A 28 -2.88 2.04 -7.15
N ILE A 29 -3.65 1.40 -6.27
CA ILE A 29 -4.38 0.15 -6.52
C ILE A 29 -5.53 0.38 -7.52
N GLU A 30 -6.30 1.46 -7.36
CA GLU A 30 -7.44 1.79 -8.23
C GLU A 30 -7.04 2.12 -9.68
N LEU A 31 -5.76 2.39 -9.95
CA LEU A 31 -5.27 2.73 -11.29
C LEU A 31 -5.21 1.52 -12.25
N PRO A 32 -4.54 0.40 -11.90
CA PRO A 32 -4.47 -0.77 -12.76
C PRO A 32 -5.57 -1.81 -12.50
N ILE A 33 -6.21 -1.81 -11.33
CA ILE A 33 -7.21 -2.83 -10.98
C ILE A 33 -8.58 -2.48 -11.57
N ASP A 34 -9.19 -3.48 -12.19
CA ASP A 34 -10.52 -3.41 -12.75
C ASP A 34 -11.53 -3.10 -11.63
N ARG A 35 -12.47 -2.21 -11.93
CA ARG A 35 -13.44 -1.71 -10.97
C ARG A 35 -14.19 -2.84 -10.26
N ASP A 36 -14.33 -2.71 -8.95
CA ASP A 36 -15.06 -3.65 -8.06
C ASP A 36 -14.49 -5.08 -8.04
N THR A 37 -13.20 -5.26 -8.40
CA THR A 37 -12.52 -6.57 -8.36
C THR A 37 -11.44 -6.70 -7.29
N TRP A 38 -11.11 -5.61 -6.59
CA TRP A 38 -10.10 -5.62 -5.54
C TRP A 38 -10.57 -6.41 -4.33
N ILE A 39 -9.78 -7.40 -3.93
CA ILE A 39 -10.00 -8.21 -2.74
C ILE A 39 -8.72 -8.08 -1.89
N PRO A 40 -8.74 -7.28 -0.81
CA PRO A 40 -7.58 -7.11 0.05
C PRO A 40 -7.27 -8.39 0.82
N MET A 41 -6.00 -8.56 1.17
CA MET A 41 -5.47 -9.67 1.95
C MET A 41 -4.81 -9.16 3.22
N ASP A 42 -4.98 -9.90 4.31
CA ASP A 42 -4.23 -9.71 5.55
C ASP A 42 -4.39 -8.32 6.19
N GLU A 43 -5.58 -7.72 6.05
CA GLU A 43 -5.90 -6.38 6.55
C GLU A 43 -5.71 -6.28 8.07
N ASP A 44 -6.05 -7.33 8.83
CA ASP A 44 -5.97 -7.33 10.30
C ASP A 44 -4.55 -7.55 10.86
N THR A 45 -3.54 -7.72 9.99
CA THR A 45 -2.16 -7.98 10.45
C THR A 45 -1.52 -6.69 10.95
N THR A 46 -1.10 -6.66 12.21
CA THR A 46 -0.57 -5.46 12.88
C THR A 46 0.78 -5.73 13.55
N ALA A 47 1.61 -4.68 13.63
CA ALA A 47 2.93 -4.77 14.21
C ALA A 47 2.86 -4.81 15.74
N LYS A 48 3.72 -5.62 16.34
CA LYS A 48 3.95 -5.66 17.79
C LYS A 48 5.37 -5.21 18.09
N ASP A 49 5.52 -4.25 19.00
CA ASP A 49 6.83 -3.86 19.48
C ASP A 49 7.41 -4.95 20.42
N VAL A 50 8.28 -5.80 19.87
CA VAL A 50 8.99 -6.84 20.62
C VAL A 50 10.27 -6.33 21.28
N LEU A 51 10.79 -5.19 20.85
CA LEU A 51 12.05 -4.62 21.34
C LEU A 51 11.83 -3.57 22.44
N ALA A 52 10.58 -3.13 22.66
CA ALA A 52 10.24 -1.97 23.48
C ALA A 52 11.09 -0.75 23.05
N PHE A 53 11.19 -0.53 21.74
CA PHE A 53 12.08 0.47 21.18
C PHE A 53 11.51 1.88 21.37
N SER A 54 12.30 2.75 21.97
CA SER A 54 11.96 4.16 22.16
C SER A 54 13.15 5.04 21.83
N ASP A 55 12.90 6.07 21.02
CA ASP A 55 13.81 7.20 20.82
C ASP A 55 13.09 8.49 21.24
N GLU A 56 12.95 9.49 20.36
CA GLU A 56 12.13 10.68 20.61
C GLU A 56 10.63 10.33 20.82
N ASP A 57 10.12 9.37 20.05
CA ASP A 57 8.79 8.76 20.20
C ASP A 57 8.91 7.23 20.26
N SER A 58 8.05 6.58 21.04
CA SER A 58 7.99 5.12 21.07
C SER A 58 7.57 4.55 19.71
N TYR A 59 8.12 3.40 19.32
CA TYR A 59 7.74 2.74 18.08
C TYR A 59 6.23 2.45 18.02
N GLN A 60 5.64 2.04 19.15
CA GLN A 60 4.21 1.83 19.30
C GLN A 60 3.39 3.11 19.01
N ASN A 61 3.81 4.27 19.53
CA ASN A 61 3.12 5.54 19.26
C ASN A 61 3.21 5.90 17.78
N ARG A 62 4.39 5.72 17.15
CA ARG A 62 4.60 6.00 15.73
C ARG A 62 3.70 5.14 14.83
N ILE A 63 3.51 3.87 15.19
CA ILE A 63 2.57 2.97 14.51
C ILE A 63 1.16 3.53 14.66
N THR A 64 0.68 3.77 15.89
CA THR A 64 -0.69 4.24 16.12
C THR A 64 -0.99 5.56 15.41
N THR A 65 -0.09 6.54 15.48
CA THR A 65 -0.24 7.81 14.75
C THR A 65 -0.31 7.60 13.23
N SER A 66 0.49 6.67 12.69
CA SER A 66 0.46 6.37 11.25
C SER A 66 -0.84 5.65 10.86
N GLN A 67 -1.31 4.72 11.68
CA GLN A 67 -2.59 4.03 11.50
C GLN A 67 -3.76 5.01 11.52
N GLU A 68 -3.82 5.93 12.49
CA GLU A 68 -4.86 6.97 12.56
C GLU A 68 -4.82 7.91 11.35
N LYS A 69 -3.63 8.28 10.88
CA LYS A 69 -3.44 9.19 9.75
C LYS A 69 -3.83 8.56 8.41
N THR A 70 -3.52 7.28 8.22
CA THR A 70 -3.64 6.62 6.91
C THR A 70 -4.83 5.66 6.80
N GLY A 71 -5.35 5.18 7.93
CA GLY A 71 -6.33 4.09 7.99
C GLY A 71 -5.74 2.71 7.68
N LEU A 72 -4.43 2.59 7.47
CA LEU A 72 -3.76 1.33 7.15
C LEU A 72 -3.23 0.66 8.41
N THR A 73 -3.13 -0.67 8.40
CA THR A 73 -2.53 -1.43 9.51
C THR A 73 -1.01 -1.42 9.51
N ASP A 74 -0.39 -1.33 8.33
CA ASP A 74 1.06 -1.12 8.13
C ASP A 74 1.34 -0.48 6.75
N ALA A 75 2.61 -0.28 6.40
CA ALA A 75 3.07 0.44 5.22
C ALA A 75 2.92 -0.32 3.88
N VAL A 76 2.12 -1.39 3.82
CA VAL A 76 1.84 -2.12 2.58
C VAL A 76 0.40 -2.63 2.57
N GLN A 77 -0.23 -2.47 1.41
CA GLN A 77 -1.48 -3.14 1.07
C GLN A 77 -1.18 -4.27 0.08
N THR A 78 -1.77 -5.43 0.32
CA THR A 78 -1.64 -6.62 -0.51
C THR A 78 -3.02 -7.16 -0.81
N GLY A 79 -3.21 -7.76 -1.97
CA GLY A 79 -4.50 -8.31 -2.36
C GLY A 79 -4.46 -8.92 -3.74
N ILE A 80 -5.63 -9.36 -4.19
CA ILE A 80 -5.86 -9.84 -5.55
C ILE A 80 -6.85 -8.92 -6.26
N GLY A 81 -6.77 -8.91 -7.58
CA GLY A 81 -7.74 -8.21 -8.41
C GLY A 81 -7.56 -8.60 -9.87
N TYR A 82 -8.35 -7.98 -10.73
CA TYR A 82 -8.25 -8.18 -12.16
C TYR A 82 -7.56 -6.98 -12.80
N LEU A 83 -6.67 -7.24 -13.76
CA LEU A 83 -6.05 -6.23 -14.61
C LEU A 83 -6.41 -6.58 -16.05
N ASN A 84 -7.28 -5.77 -16.67
CA ASN A 84 -7.80 -6.03 -18.01
C ASN A 84 -8.38 -7.46 -18.14
N GLY A 85 -9.16 -7.90 -17.16
CA GLY A 85 -9.79 -9.22 -17.13
C GLY A 85 -8.85 -10.37 -16.76
N LYS A 86 -7.59 -10.11 -16.39
CA LYS A 86 -6.64 -11.15 -15.94
C LYS A 86 -6.44 -11.09 -14.43
N PRO A 87 -6.56 -12.20 -13.70
CA PRO A 87 -6.33 -12.20 -12.26
C PRO A 87 -4.84 -11.97 -11.97
N ILE A 88 -4.55 -11.10 -11.01
CA ILE A 88 -3.21 -10.80 -10.52
C ILE A 88 -3.22 -10.71 -8.99
N ALA A 89 -2.07 -10.96 -8.39
CA ALA A 89 -1.77 -10.49 -7.05
C ALA A 89 -1.04 -9.14 -7.15
N LEU A 90 -1.31 -8.23 -6.22
CA LEU A 90 -0.72 -6.89 -6.21
C LEU A 90 -0.32 -6.50 -4.77
N GLY A 91 0.91 -6.01 -4.62
CA GLY A 91 1.41 -5.40 -3.40
C GLY A 91 1.79 -3.94 -3.64
N VAL A 92 1.25 -3.02 -2.84
CA VAL A 92 1.54 -1.58 -2.94
C VAL A 92 1.98 -1.03 -1.59
N MET A 93 3.23 -0.58 -1.53
CA MET A 93 3.77 0.12 -0.36
C MET A 93 3.24 1.56 -0.27
N ASP A 94 3.06 2.06 0.96
CA ASP A 94 2.58 3.41 1.22
C ASP A 94 3.60 4.24 2.02
N PHE A 95 4.17 5.25 1.37
CA PHE A 95 5.15 6.14 1.98
C PHE A 95 4.55 7.03 3.08
N HIS A 96 3.22 7.20 3.12
CA HIS A 96 2.56 7.99 4.15
C HIS A 96 2.55 7.27 5.51
N PHE A 97 2.77 5.95 5.54
CA PHE A 97 2.92 5.16 6.75
C PHE A 97 4.40 5.01 7.09
N MET A 98 4.88 5.76 8.08
CA MET A 98 6.26 5.69 8.57
C MET A 98 7.34 5.75 7.46
N GLY A 99 7.08 6.44 6.34
CA GLY A 99 8.03 6.52 5.22
C GLY A 99 8.16 5.24 4.41
N GLY A 100 7.18 4.33 4.44
CA GLY A 100 7.27 3.06 3.73
C GLY A 100 8.26 2.06 4.35
N SER A 101 8.55 2.20 5.65
CA SER A 101 9.54 1.36 6.33
C SER A 101 9.12 -0.11 6.31
N MET A 102 10.03 -1.01 5.91
CA MET A 102 9.79 -2.45 5.92
C MET A 102 9.98 -3.05 7.33
N GLY A 103 8.90 -3.06 8.12
CA GLY A 103 8.81 -3.80 9.37
C GLY A 103 8.47 -5.28 9.18
N SER A 104 8.24 -5.99 10.28
CA SER A 104 7.87 -7.41 10.27
C SER A 104 6.57 -7.67 9.52
N VAL A 105 5.55 -6.83 9.71
CA VAL A 105 4.25 -6.98 9.02
C VAL A 105 4.37 -6.75 7.52
N VAL A 106 5.16 -5.77 7.09
CA VAL A 106 5.39 -5.52 5.67
C VAL A 106 6.03 -6.74 5.01
N GLY A 107 7.07 -7.29 5.64
CA GLY A 107 7.72 -8.52 5.17
C GLY A 107 6.76 -9.71 5.14
N GLU A 108 5.95 -9.89 6.18
CA GLU A 108 4.97 -10.97 6.28
C GLU A 108 3.90 -10.86 5.17
N LYS A 109 3.29 -9.70 4.98
CA LYS A 109 2.25 -9.48 3.95
C LYS A 109 2.80 -9.71 2.55
N ILE A 110 4.00 -9.21 2.25
CA ILE A 110 4.66 -9.43 0.95
C ILE A 110 4.93 -10.93 0.75
N THR A 111 5.46 -11.61 1.76
CA THR A 111 5.77 -13.04 1.69
C THR A 111 4.51 -13.87 1.44
N ARG A 112 3.43 -13.62 2.20
CA ARG A 112 2.15 -14.31 2.02
C ARG A 112 1.53 -14.02 0.66
N SER A 113 1.67 -12.81 0.13
CA SER A 113 1.24 -12.47 -1.23
C SER A 113 2.02 -13.23 -2.29
N ILE A 114 3.35 -13.38 -2.13
CA ILE A 114 4.21 -14.19 -3.02
C ILE A 114 3.82 -15.66 -2.97
N GLU A 115 3.65 -16.22 -1.77
CA GLU A 115 3.28 -17.62 -1.58
C GLU A 115 1.90 -17.92 -2.19
N TYR A 116 0.93 -17.04 -1.95
CA TYR A 116 -0.40 -17.15 -2.55
C TYR A 116 -0.36 -17.07 -4.07
N ALA A 117 0.33 -16.06 -4.63
CA ALA A 117 0.47 -15.91 -6.08
C ALA A 117 1.16 -17.12 -6.71
N THR A 118 2.16 -17.68 -6.03
CA THR A 118 2.86 -18.90 -6.47
C THR A 118 1.91 -20.10 -6.49
N GLN A 119 1.14 -20.30 -5.43
CA GLN A 119 0.18 -21.41 -5.33
C GLN A 119 -0.91 -21.32 -6.41
N GLU A 120 -1.48 -20.14 -6.61
CA GLU A 120 -2.58 -19.90 -7.55
C GLU A 120 -2.08 -19.62 -8.99
N SER A 121 -0.76 -19.68 -9.22
CA SER A 121 -0.13 -19.38 -10.51
C SER A 121 -0.52 -18.00 -11.08
N LEU A 122 -0.62 -17.00 -10.20
CA LEU A 122 -0.95 -15.62 -10.55
C LEU A 122 0.33 -14.81 -10.81
N PRO A 123 0.32 -13.89 -11.80
CA PRO A 123 1.32 -12.82 -11.84
C PRO A 123 1.25 -11.99 -10.55
N LEU A 124 2.41 -11.69 -9.98
CA LEU A 124 2.55 -10.79 -8.85
C LEU A 124 3.18 -9.47 -9.31
N ILE A 125 2.60 -8.35 -8.87
CA ILE A 125 3.06 -6.98 -9.13
C ILE A 125 3.35 -6.26 -7.81
#